data_AF-A0A8C6MGN5-F1
#
_entry.id   AF-A0A8C6MGN5-F1
#
_cell.length_a   1.000
_cell.length_b   1.000
_cell.length_c   1.000
_cell.angle_alpha   90.00
_cell.angle_beta   90.00
_cell.angle_gamma   90.00
#
_symmetry.space_group_name_H-M   'P 1'
#
loop_
_entity.id
_entity.type
_entity.pdbx_description
1 polymer ?
#
loop_
_entity_poly.entity_id
_entity_poly.type
_entity_poly.pdbx_seq_one_letter_code
_entity_poly.pdbx_strand_id
1 'polypeptide(L)'
;EKALAHSGLMGDVCVRVAVRIRPLLAKEVLQQHEVCVRVVPNSAQVVLGSDRLFSFDHAFGPTASQDEVYQSGVLPLVESLLDGYNATVFCYGQTGSGKTYTLGGSFSCCPHPPGQHLLPQQQEPLFKVYPHFQTLSG
;
A
#
# COMPACT_ATOMS: atom_id res chain seq x y z
N GLU A 1 -27.40 -34.26 1.80
CA GLU A 1 -26.77 -32.94 2.06
C GLU A 1 -25.49 -32.80 1.24
N LYS A 2 -25.38 -31.76 0.40
CA LYS A 2 -24.16 -31.45 -0.34
C LYS A 2 -23.30 -30.53 0.53
N ALA A 3 -22.18 -31.05 1.02
CA ALA A 3 -21.14 -30.23 1.62
C ALA A 3 -20.56 -29.30 0.55
N LEU A 4 -20.67 -27.99 0.79
CA LEU A 4 -20.18 -26.93 -0.08
C LEU A 4 -18.65 -27.06 -0.19
N ALA A 5 -18.17 -27.17 -1.43
CA ALA A 5 -16.76 -27.04 -1.76
C ALA A 5 -16.25 -25.64 -1.39
N HIS A 6 -15.51 -25.53 -0.28
CA HIS A 6 -14.57 -24.43 -0.04
C HIS A 6 -13.12 -24.85 -0.41
N SER A 7 -12.98 -25.79 -1.34
CA SER A 7 -11.69 -26.15 -1.94
C SER A 7 -11.49 -25.33 -3.21
N GLY A 8 -11.24 -24.04 -3.05
CA GLY A 8 -10.93 -23.13 -4.15
C GLY A 8 -9.79 -22.21 -3.74
N LEU A 9 -8.58 -22.55 -4.16
CA LEU A 9 -7.36 -21.73 -4.10
C LEU A 9 -6.73 -21.53 -2.71
N MET A 10 -6.26 -22.61 -2.08
CA MET A 10 -4.95 -22.52 -1.41
C MET A 10 -3.87 -22.54 -2.51
N GLY A 11 -3.87 -21.48 -3.33
CA GLY A 11 -2.74 -21.16 -4.18
C GLY A 11 -1.59 -20.75 -3.27
N ASP A 12 -0.39 -21.18 -3.62
CA ASP A 12 0.86 -20.91 -2.90
C ASP A 12 0.90 -19.45 -2.38
N VAL A 13 1.10 -19.27 -1.07
CA VAL A 13 1.06 -17.95 -0.41
C VAL A 13 2.35 -17.19 -0.75
N CYS A 14 2.37 -16.61 -1.95
CA CYS A 14 3.45 -15.74 -2.40
C CYS A 14 3.31 -14.33 -1.78
N VAL A 15 4.45 -13.66 -1.59
CA VAL A 15 4.49 -12.26 -1.20
C VAL A 15 3.79 -11.43 -2.28
N ARG A 16 2.75 -10.68 -1.89
CA ARG A 16 2.08 -9.71 -2.76
C ARG A 16 2.77 -8.35 -2.67
N VAL A 17 2.96 -7.71 -3.81
CA VAL A 17 3.62 -6.42 -3.94
C VAL A 17 2.67 -5.42 -4.59
N ALA A 18 2.37 -4.36 -3.86
CA ALA A 18 1.63 -3.21 -4.37
C ALA A 18 2.54 -1.99 -4.50
N VAL A 19 2.44 -1.28 -5.62
CA VAL A 19 3.12 0.00 -5.83
C VAL A 19 2.14 1.15 -5.70
N ARG A 20 2.51 2.19 -4.96
CA ARG A 20 1.73 3.42 -4.82
C ARG A 20 2.57 4.62 -5.21
N ILE A 21 2.12 5.32 -6.25
CA ILE A 21 2.73 6.56 -6.72
C ILE A 21 2.07 7.71 -5.97
N ARG A 22 2.85 8.55 -5.28
CA ARG A 22 2.32 9.77 -4.67
C ARG A 22 2.25 10.92 -5.68
N PRO A 23 1.35 11.91 -5.49
CA PRO A 23 1.42 13.15 -6.25
C PRO A 23 2.74 13.89 -5.99
N LEU A 24 3.11 14.75 -6.93
CA LEU A 24 4.22 15.69 -6.73
C LEU A 24 3.91 16.62 -5.57
N LEU A 25 4.91 16.87 -4.73
CA LEU A 25 4.83 17.83 -3.63
C LEU A 25 4.90 19.25 -4.18
N ALA A 26 4.29 20.22 -3.49
CA ALA A 26 4.34 21.61 -3.88
C ALA A 26 5.77 22.13 -4.13
N LYS A 27 6.74 21.71 -3.30
CA LYS A 27 8.16 22.04 -3.49
C LYS A 27 8.72 21.49 -4.81
N GLU A 28 8.32 20.29 -5.19
CA GLU A 28 8.78 19.65 -6.43
C GLU A 28 8.18 20.33 -7.66
N VAL A 29 6.91 20.74 -7.57
CA VAL A 29 6.24 21.52 -8.61
C VAL A 29 6.89 22.90 -8.77
N LEU A 30 7.20 23.59 -7.66
CA LEU A 30 7.90 24.88 -7.67
C LEU A 30 9.31 24.79 -8.26
N GLN A 31 9.98 23.65 -8.08
CA GLN A 31 11.29 23.35 -8.66
C GLN A 31 11.21 22.83 -10.11
N GLN A 32 10.01 22.80 -10.70
CA GLN A 32 9.77 22.30 -12.06
C GLN A 32 10.23 20.85 -12.29
N HIS A 33 10.13 20.00 -11.27
CA HIS A 33 10.34 18.56 -11.45
C HIS A 33 9.19 17.95 -12.25
N GLU A 34 9.53 17.07 -13.19
CA GLU A 34 8.57 16.38 -14.03
C GLU A 34 8.17 15.01 -13.47
N VAL A 35 6.95 14.58 -13.80
CA VAL A 35 6.47 13.23 -13.47
C VAL A 35 7.18 12.20 -14.35
N CYS A 36 8.05 11.41 -13.74
CA CYS A 36 8.80 10.35 -14.42
C CYS A 36 8.18 8.95 -14.27
N VAL A 37 7.04 8.81 -13.58
CA VAL A 37 6.42 7.51 -13.31
C VAL A 37 4.91 7.57 -13.48
N ARG A 38 4.31 6.61 -14.18
CA ARG A 38 2.88 6.59 -14.53
C ARG A 38 2.30 5.19 -14.41
N VAL A 39 1.07 5.09 -13.94
CA VAL A 39 0.32 3.82 -13.96
C VAL A 39 -0.28 3.62 -15.36
N VAL A 40 -0.24 2.39 -15.85
CA VAL A 40 -0.93 2.00 -17.09
C VAL A 40 -2.41 1.76 -16.77
N PRO A 41 -3.35 2.46 -17.43
CA PRO A 41 -4.78 2.33 -17.12
C PRO A 41 -5.28 0.89 -17.19
N ASN A 42 -6.17 0.52 -16.26
CA ASN A 42 -6.79 -0.81 -16.17
C ASN A 42 -5.79 -1.98 -16.06
N SER A 43 -4.59 -1.73 -15.55
CA SER A 43 -3.57 -2.76 -15.35
C SER A 43 -2.77 -2.50 -14.07
N ALA A 44 -2.18 -3.56 -13.50
CA ALA A 44 -1.28 -3.44 -12.35
C ALA A 44 0.17 -3.17 -12.80
N GLN A 45 0.34 -2.28 -13.78
CA GLN A 45 1.64 -1.96 -14.37
C GLN A 45 2.00 -0.49 -14.24
N VAL A 46 3.29 -0.22 -14.13
CA VAL A 46 3.86 1.12 -14.04
C VAL A 46 4.96 1.30 -15.07
N VAL A 47 4.97 2.45 -15.73
CA VAL A 47 6.04 2.89 -16.62
C VAL A 47 6.92 3.91 -15.90
N LEU A 48 8.22 3.65 -15.84
CA LEU A 48 9.25 4.57 -15.39
C LEU A 48 10.00 5.14 -16.60
N GLY A 49 10.09 6.47 -16.67
CA GLY A 49 10.65 7.17 -17.82
C GLY A 49 9.81 6.96 -19.08
N SER A 50 10.47 6.63 -20.18
CA SER A 50 9.85 6.46 -21.50
C SER A 50 9.44 5.02 -21.83
N ASP A 51 10.12 4.01 -21.27
CA ASP A 51 10.09 2.64 -21.81
C ASP A 51 10.20 1.52 -20.77
N ARG A 52 10.46 1.82 -19.49
CA ARG A 52 10.67 0.78 -18.47
C ARG A 52 9.37 0.39 -17.80
N LEU A 53 8.81 -0.74 -18.21
CA LEU A 53 7.56 -1.29 -17.68
C LEU A 53 7.83 -2.27 -16.53
N PHE A 54 7.10 -2.11 -15.43
CA PHE A 54 7.13 -2.98 -14.26
C PHE A 54 5.71 -3.49 -13.97
N SER A 55 5.59 -4.76 -13.58
CA SER A 55 4.31 -5.39 -13.21
C SER A 55 4.29 -5.73 -11.73
N PHE A 56 3.16 -5.50 -11.09
CA PHE A 56 2.91 -5.73 -9.67
C PHE A 56 1.55 -6.41 -9.48
N ASP A 57 1.20 -6.79 -8.25
CA ASP A 57 -0.15 -7.28 -7.96
C ASP A 57 -1.16 -6.13 -7.98
N HIS A 58 -0.73 -4.94 -7.54
CA HIS A 58 -1.52 -3.71 -7.61
C HIS A 58 -0.65 -2.50 -7.95
N ALA A 59 -1.18 -1.58 -8.77
CA ALA A 59 -0.55 -0.31 -9.08
C ALA A 59 -1.52 0.85 -8.85
N PHE A 60 -1.19 1.72 -7.89
CA PHE A 60 -2.01 2.86 -7.49
C PHE A 60 -1.39 4.17 -7.96
N GLY A 61 -2.19 4.97 -8.65
CA GLY A 61 -1.79 6.27 -9.16
C GLY A 61 -1.78 7.36 -8.07
N PRO A 62 -1.34 8.58 -8.43
CA PRO A 62 -1.30 9.73 -7.51
C PRO A 62 -2.67 10.19 -7.01
N THR A 63 -3.75 9.79 -7.68
CA THR A 63 -5.14 10.08 -7.30
C THR A 63 -5.78 8.99 -6.46
N ALA A 64 -5.09 7.86 -6.24
CA ALA A 64 -5.64 6.72 -5.51
C ALA A 64 -5.87 7.06 -4.04
N SER A 65 -7.09 6.79 -3.57
CA SER A 65 -7.48 7.08 -2.20
C SER A 65 -6.88 6.08 -1.21
N GLN A 66 -6.88 6.43 0.07
CA GLN A 66 -6.46 5.50 1.12
C GLN A 66 -7.36 4.27 1.18
N ASP A 67 -8.67 4.48 1.00
CA ASP A 67 -9.69 3.43 1.01
C ASP A 67 -9.46 2.43 -0.13
N GLU A 68 -9.18 2.92 -1.34
CA GLU A 68 -8.87 2.09 -2.50
C GLU A 68 -7.65 1.20 -2.28
N VAL A 69 -6.58 1.76 -1.70
CA VAL A 69 -5.37 1.01 -1.34
C VAL A 69 -5.66 -0.03 -0.25
N TYR A 70 -6.49 0.32 0.75
CA TYR A 70 -6.91 -0.59 1.81
C TYR A 70 -7.71 -1.77 1.26
N GLN A 71 -8.80 -1.49 0.54
CA GLN A 71 -9.72 -2.49 0.02
C GLN A 71 -9.02 -3.46 -0.92
N SER A 72 -8.13 -2.96 -1.78
CA SER A 72 -7.46 -3.81 -2.77
C SER A 72 -6.24 -4.54 -2.20
N GLY A 73 -5.40 -3.86 -1.42
CA GLY A 73 -4.10 -4.39 -1.00
C GLY A 73 -4.07 -5.02 0.40
N VAL A 74 -4.92 -4.57 1.32
CA VAL A 74 -4.83 -4.91 2.76
C VAL A 74 -6.02 -5.74 3.23
N LEU A 75 -7.24 -5.46 2.77
CA LEU A 75 -8.45 -6.15 3.20
C LEU A 75 -8.36 -7.68 3.08
N PRO A 76 -7.84 -8.28 1.98
CA PRO A 76 -7.70 -9.74 1.90
C PRO A 76 -6.74 -10.34 2.95
N LEU A 77 -5.77 -9.56 3.42
CA LEU A 77 -4.87 -9.96 4.51
C LEU A 77 -5.57 -9.89 5.87
N VAL A 78 -6.46 -8.92 6.06
CA VAL A 78 -7.29 -8.80 7.28
C VAL A 78 -8.28 -9.96 7.35
N GLU A 79 -8.89 -10.35 6.24
CA GLU A 79 -9.76 -11.54 6.19
C GLU A 79 -8.99 -12.82 6.55
N SER A 80 -7.78 -13.00 5.97
CA SER A 80 -6.90 -14.13 6.33
C SER A 80 -6.52 -14.13 7.82
N LEU A 81 -6.34 -12.95 8.42
CA LEU A 81 -6.05 -12.80 9.84
C LEU A 81 -7.22 -13.27 10.72
N LEU A 82 -8.46 -13.00 10.31
CA LEU A 82 -9.66 -13.46 11.00
C LEU A 82 -9.84 -14.98 10.91
N ASP A 83 -9.37 -15.59 9.82
CA ASP A 83 -9.33 -17.05 9.64
C ASP A 83 -8.20 -17.73 10.43
N GLY A 84 -7.40 -16.97 11.18
CA GLY A 84 -6.35 -17.49 12.06
C GLY A 84 -4.96 -17.58 11.42
N TYR A 85 -4.74 -16.96 10.25
CA TYR A 85 -3.41 -16.86 9.63
C TYR A 85 -2.65 -15.62 10.10
N ASN A 86 -1.32 -15.70 10.11
CA ASN A 86 -0.50 -14.51 10.35
C ASN A 86 -0.44 -13.66 9.08
N ALA A 87 -0.73 -12.37 9.20
CA ALA A 87 -0.59 -11.39 8.14
C ALA A 87 0.48 -10.35 8.51
N THR A 88 1.23 -9.86 7.52
CA THR A 88 2.20 -8.77 7.74
C THR A 88 2.18 -7.83 6.54
N VAL A 89 2.07 -6.53 6.82
CA VAL A 89 2.14 -5.46 5.83
C VAL A 89 3.25 -4.52 6.24
N PHE A 90 4.13 -4.18 5.30
CA PHE A 90 5.15 -3.17 5.46
C PHE A 90 5.21 -2.31 4.20
N CYS A 91 5.76 -1.11 4.32
CA CYS A 91 5.95 -0.21 3.19
C CYS A 91 7.44 0.04 2.98
N TYR A 92 7.83 0.02 1.70
CA TYR A 92 9.21 0.27 1.28
C TYR A 92 9.29 1.48 0.34
N GLY A 93 10.46 2.12 0.28
CA GLY A 93 10.72 3.25 -0.61
C GLY A 93 11.66 4.30 0.00
N GLN A 94 12.04 5.31 -0.77
CA GLN A 94 12.92 6.40 -0.30
C GLN A 94 12.27 7.31 0.76
N THR A 95 13.06 8.11 1.46
CA THR A 95 12.55 9.17 2.34
C THR A 95 11.66 10.14 1.57
N GLY A 96 10.50 10.49 2.14
CA GLY A 96 9.50 11.33 1.48
C GLY A 96 8.61 10.62 0.46
N SER A 97 8.72 9.29 0.29
CA SER A 97 7.87 8.54 -0.66
C SER A 97 6.42 8.31 -0.18
N GLY A 98 6.09 8.62 1.07
CA GLY A 98 4.74 8.45 1.61
C GLY A 98 4.50 7.15 2.40
N LYS A 99 5.54 6.45 2.85
CA LYS A 99 5.42 5.23 3.69
C LYS A 99 4.53 5.46 4.94
N THR A 100 4.82 6.49 5.74
CA THR A 100 4.05 6.81 6.95
C THR A 100 2.59 7.14 6.62
N TYR A 101 2.36 7.91 5.55
CA TYR A 101 1.02 8.23 5.05
C TYR A 101 0.25 6.96 4.63
N THR A 102 0.96 5.98 4.07
CA THR A 102 0.40 4.71 3.56
C THR A 102 0.35 3.60 4.61
N LEU A 103 0.73 3.80 5.87
CA LEU A 103 0.55 2.75 6.90
C LEU A 103 -0.34 3.22 8.05
N GLY A 104 -0.15 4.46 8.48
CA GLY A 104 -0.87 4.99 9.62
C GLY A 104 -0.78 6.49 9.54
N GLY A 105 -1.63 7.07 8.70
CA GLY A 105 -1.79 8.52 8.57
C GLY A 105 -1.68 9.14 9.95
N SER A 106 -0.57 9.86 10.18
CA SER A 106 -0.31 10.66 11.39
C SER A 106 -0.56 9.97 12.75
N PHE A 107 0.50 9.46 13.38
CA PHE A 107 0.62 9.31 14.85
C PHE A 107 0.63 10.68 15.59
N SER A 108 -0.19 11.64 15.16
CA SER A 108 -0.18 13.00 15.70
C SER A 108 -1.59 13.55 15.86
N CYS A 109 -2.11 13.39 17.09
CA CYS A 109 -2.78 14.37 17.95
C CYS A 109 -3.71 15.47 17.36
N CYS A 110 -4.28 15.34 16.16
CA CYS A 110 -5.25 16.29 15.66
C CYS A 110 -6.50 15.57 15.12
N PRO A 111 -7.71 15.94 15.56
CA PRO A 111 -8.93 15.33 15.05
C PRO A 111 -9.16 15.78 13.59
N HIS A 112 -8.67 14.98 12.64
CA HIS A 112 -9.07 15.07 11.24
C HIS A 112 -10.22 14.09 10.96
N PRO A 113 -11.06 14.36 9.95
CA PRO A 113 -12.33 13.68 9.73
C PRO A 113 -12.15 12.18 9.41
N PRO A 114 -13.18 11.35 9.69
CA PRO A 114 -13.12 9.90 9.54
C PRO A 114 -12.84 9.50 8.08
N GLY A 115 -11.84 8.63 7.85
CA GLY A 115 -11.52 8.06 6.53
C GLY A 115 -10.04 8.03 6.11
N GLN A 116 -9.08 8.43 6.96
CA GLN A 116 -7.66 8.58 6.56
C GLN A 116 -6.70 7.47 7.02
N HIS A 117 -7.18 6.40 7.65
CA HIS A 117 -6.31 5.37 8.25
C HIS A 117 -6.59 4.00 7.62
N LEU A 118 -5.52 3.27 7.25
CA LEU A 118 -5.62 1.85 6.87
C LEU A 118 -5.83 0.94 8.09
N LEU A 119 -5.48 1.41 9.28
CA LEU A 119 -5.58 0.64 10.52
C LEU A 119 -6.64 1.29 11.44
N PRO A 120 -7.59 0.53 12.00
CA PRO A 120 -8.53 1.03 12.99
C PRO A 120 -7.84 1.38 14.32
N GLN A 121 -8.14 2.56 14.86
CA GLN A 121 -7.54 3.16 16.08
C GLN A 121 -7.94 2.49 17.41
N GLN A 122 -8.48 1.27 17.38
CA GLN A 122 -9.01 0.58 18.56
C GLN A 122 -8.67 -0.91 18.49
N GLN A 123 -7.39 -1.26 18.60
CA GLN A 123 -6.88 -2.53 19.16
C GLN A 123 -5.35 -2.55 19.14
N GLU A 124 -4.74 -2.48 20.33
CA GLU A 124 -3.32 -2.79 20.61
C GLU A 124 -2.97 -4.23 20.17
N PRO A 125 -1.70 -4.54 19.82
CA PRO A 125 -1.24 -4.61 18.45
C PRO A 125 -1.11 -6.07 17.97
N LEU A 126 -2.05 -6.51 17.13
CA LEU A 126 -1.83 -7.67 16.25
C LEU A 126 -1.09 -7.28 14.95
N PHE A 127 -0.60 -6.04 14.87
CA PHE A 127 0.27 -5.56 13.81
C PHE A 127 1.66 -5.31 14.40
N LYS A 128 2.57 -6.27 14.27
CA LYS A 128 4.01 -6.00 14.42
C LYS A 128 4.45 -5.20 13.20
N VAL A 129 4.15 -3.91 13.22
CA VAL A 129 4.76 -2.96 12.29
C VAL A 129 6.21 -2.85 12.70
N TYR A 130 7.12 -3.40 11.89
CA TYR A 130 8.54 -3.14 12.02
C TYR A 130 8.88 -1.93 11.16
N PRO A 131 9.01 -0.71 11.73
CA PRO A 131 9.64 0.39 11.03
C PRO A 131 11.14 0.12 10.99
N HIS A 132 11.61 -0.78 10.12
CA HIS A 132 13.04 -0.83 9.83
C HIS A 132 13.38 0.37 8.94
N PHE A 133 13.70 1.49 9.58
CA PHE A 133 14.46 2.56 8.94
C PHE A 133 15.87 2.04 8.73
N GLN A 134 16.18 1.58 7.53
CA GLN A 134 17.55 1.49 7.05
C GLN A 134 17.78 2.65 6.10
N THR A 135 18.39 3.71 6.63
CA THR A 135 19.01 4.73 5.81
C THR A 135 20.30 4.12 5.26
N LEU A 136 20.24 3.53 4.06
CA LEU A 136 21.43 3.38 3.25
C LEU A 136 21.63 4.69 2.49
N SER A 137 22.22 5.66 3.19
CA SER A 137 23.03 6.68 2.53
C SER A 137 24.21 5.93 1.89
N GLY A 138 24.48 6.21 0.62
CA GLY A 138 25.61 5.63 -0.11
C GLY A 138 26.97 5.96 0.49
#